data_AF-A0A2C1KS28-F1
#
_entry.id   AF-A0A2C1KS28-F1
#
_cell.length_a   1.000
_cell.length_b   1.000
_cell.length_c   1.000
_cell.angle_alpha   90.00
_cell.angle_beta   90.00
_cell.angle_gamma   90.00
#
_symmetry.space_group_name_H-M   'P 1'
#
loop_
_entity.id
_entity.type
_entity.pdbx_description
1 polymer ?
#
loop_
_entity_poly.entity_id
_entity_poly.type
_entity_poly.pdbx_seq_one_letter_code
_entity_poly.pdbx_strand_id
1 'polypeptide(L)'
;MFRRIKKSIAKAIVKNKGNNNTFYVNSVVNTQDSFNEIQKLIREGKTSEAADLFSGLVKGAAAQHPAFPHWRYGIDFNPENGSVTLSHVPSSKEALKSHPLKGSVDVNLPDEIKANFKNWGELIRYSYNTQTTLEFDATSFETWIGKKLIDKQKGEIKLKLIPHSFPPPSPMRLYTTNGSVSFDYLEIGVSKIENEARGRFSRFLQ
;
A
#
# COMPACT_ATOMS: atom_id res chain seq x y z
N MET A 1 -30.89 -14.16 16.66
CA MET A 1 -30.82 -15.63 16.81
C MET A 1 -29.45 -16.09 16.30
N PHE A 2 -28.47 -16.30 17.17
CA PHE A 2 -27.07 -16.59 16.78
C PHE A 2 -26.84 -18.10 16.63
N ARG A 3 -26.44 -18.54 15.42
CA ARG A 3 -26.02 -19.93 15.14
C ARG A 3 -24.60 -20.16 15.67
N ARG A 4 -24.45 -21.03 16.67
CA ARG A 4 -23.16 -21.58 17.11
C ARG A 4 -22.63 -22.54 16.03
N ILE A 5 -21.52 -22.20 15.38
CA ILE A 5 -20.76 -23.13 14.54
C ILE A 5 -19.80 -23.90 15.47
N LYS A 6 -20.10 -25.18 15.72
CA LYS A 6 -19.13 -26.12 16.32
C LYS A 6 -18.17 -26.55 15.20
N LYS A 7 -16.91 -26.11 15.26
CA LYS A 7 -15.85 -26.61 14.36
C LYS A 7 -15.02 -27.64 15.13
N SER A 8 -15.04 -28.89 14.67
CA SER A 8 -14.23 -29.97 15.21
C SER A 8 -12.75 -29.75 14.85
N ILE A 9 -11.86 -29.93 15.83
CA ILE A 9 -10.41 -29.78 15.67
C ILE A 9 -9.83 -31.16 15.37
N ALA A 10 -9.36 -31.38 14.14
CA ALA A 10 -8.51 -32.51 13.83
C ALA A 10 -7.05 -32.15 14.16
N LYS A 11 -6.48 -32.78 15.20
CA LYS A 11 -5.05 -32.69 15.54
C LYS A 11 -4.24 -33.53 14.55
N ALA A 12 -3.46 -32.91 13.68
CA ALA A 12 -2.40 -33.60 12.95
C ALA A 12 -1.08 -33.45 13.72
N ILE A 13 -0.54 -34.57 14.22
CA ILE A 13 0.79 -34.63 14.84
C ILE A 13 1.75 -35.17 13.76
N VAL A 14 2.65 -34.32 13.25
CA VAL A 14 3.76 -34.78 12.41
C VAL A 14 4.98 -34.95 13.32
N LYS A 15 5.31 -36.20 13.67
CA LYS A 15 6.57 -36.52 14.36
C LYS A 15 7.67 -36.66 13.31
N ASN A 16 8.60 -35.71 13.27
CA ASN A 16 9.83 -35.86 12.48
C ASN A 16 10.87 -36.61 13.32
N LYS A 17 11.46 -37.69 12.78
CA LYS A 17 12.46 -38.52 13.45
C LYS A 17 13.84 -37.93 13.18
N GLY A 18 14.34 -37.09 14.09
CA GLY A 18 15.72 -36.60 14.03
C GLY A 18 15.96 -35.46 15.03
N ASN A 19 16.64 -35.77 16.13
CA ASN A 19 16.89 -34.94 17.31
C ASN A 19 15.63 -34.46 18.03
N ASN A 20 15.57 -34.65 19.35
CA ASN A 20 14.43 -34.38 20.25
C ASN A 20 13.89 -32.93 20.28
N ASN A 21 14.16 -32.09 19.27
CA ASN A 21 13.48 -30.83 19.07
C ASN A 21 12.05 -31.07 18.57
N THR A 22 11.13 -31.11 19.52
CA THR A 22 9.70 -30.99 19.23
C THR A 22 9.44 -29.53 18.86
N PHE A 23 9.51 -29.18 17.58
CA PHE A 23 9.00 -27.89 17.14
C PHE A 23 7.47 -27.90 17.23
N TYR A 24 6.92 -27.21 18.22
CA TYR A 24 5.50 -26.92 18.28
C TYR A 24 5.14 -25.90 17.18
N VAL A 25 4.98 -26.36 15.95
CA VAL A 25 4.35 -25.57 14.88
C VAL A 25 2.84 -25.70 15.01
N ASN A 26 2.29 -25.20 16.13
CA ASN A 26 0.86 -25.14 16.38
C ASN A 26 0.55 -24.06 17.42
N SER A 27 1.20 -22.89 17.34
CA SER A 27 0.66 -21.69 17.98
C SER A 27 -0.49 -21.18 17.10
N VAL A 28 -1.65 -21.82 17.19
CA VAL A 28 -2.89 -21.06 17.04
C VAL A 28 -2.91 -20.18 18.27
N VAL A 29 -2.21 -19.04 18.20
CA VAL A 29 -2.37 -17.97 19.18
C VAL A 29 -3.86 -17.67 19.12
N ASN A 30 -4.56 -17.93 20.21
CA ASN A 30 -5.94 -17.48 20.32
C ASN A 30 -5.86 -15.96 20.40
N THR A 31 -5.85 -15.32 19.22
CA THR A 31 -5.60 -13.88 19.06
C THR A 31 -6.59 -13.08 19.89
N GLN A 32 -7.80 -13.60 20.05
CA GLN A 32 -8.83 -13.04 20.93
C GLN A 32 -8.37 -12.94 22.40
N ASP A 33 -7.73 -13.97 22.93
CA ASP A 33 -7.25 -13.98 24.32
C ASP A 33 -6.07 -13.02 24.50
N SER A 34 -5.20 -12.92 23.48
CA SER A 34 -4.04 -12.02 23.53
C SER A 34 -4.44 -10.54 23.48
N PHE A 35 -5.45 -10.18 22.68
CA PHE A 35 -5.98 -8.80 22.68
C PHE A 35 -6.70 -8.44 23.98
N ASN A 36 -7.44 -9.38 24.58
CA ASN A 36 -8.06 -9.18 25.88
C ASN A 36 -7.00 -8.96 26.97
N GLU A 37 -5.89 -9.70 26.93
CA GLU A 37 -4.80 -9.51 27.90
C GLU A 37 -4.09 -8.17 27.70
N ILE A 38 -3.87 -7.72 26.46
CA ILE A 38 -3.35 -6.37 26.18
C ILE A 38 -4.26 -5.30 26.80
N GLN A 39 -5.58 -5.40 26.60
CA GLN A 39 -6.52 -4.44 27.18
C GLN A 39 -6.49 -4.44 28.71
N LYS A 40 -6.36 -5.62 29.33
CA LYS A 40 -6.23 -5.76 30.78
C LYS A 40 -4.94 -5.09 31.29
N LEU A 41 -3.79 -5.37 30.66
CA LEU A 41 -2.51 -4.77 31.02
C LEU A 41 -2.53 -3.24 30.90
N ILE A 42 -3.18 -2.70 29.86
CA ILE A 42 -3.39 -1.25 29.72
C ILE A 42 -4.23 -0.67 30.86
N ARG A 43 -5.34 -1.33 31.23
CA ARG A 43 -6.19 -0.90 32.35
C ARG A 43 -5.49 -0.95 33.70
N GLU A 44 -4.54 -1.88 33.87
CA GLU A 44 -3.70 -2.02 35.06
C GLU A 44 -2.50 -1.06 35.08
N GLY A 45 -2.33 -0.21 34.06
CA GLY A 45 -1.19 0.72 33.95
C GLY A 45 0.13 0.05 33.55
N LYS A 46 0.12 -1.24 33.21
CA LYS A 46 1.29 -2.04 32.79
C LYS A 46 1.57 -1.87 31.29
N THR A 47 1.84 -0.64 30.89
CA THR A 47 2.00 -0.26 29.48
C THR A 47 3.19 -0.93 28.79
N SER A 48 4.30 -1.15 29.51
CA SER A 48 5.48 -1.84 28.96
C SER A 48 5.17 -3.30 28.62
N GLU A 49 4.52 -4.03 29.52
CA GLU A 49 4.15 -5.43 29.31
C GLU A 49 3.12 -5.58 28.18
N ALA A 50 2.17 -4.65 28.09
CA ALA A 50 1.23 -4.58 26.97
C ALA A 50 1.95 -4.35 25.64
N ALA A 51 2.96 -3.47 25.61
CA ALA A 51 3.76 -3.20 24.42
C ALA A 51 4.60 -4.42 23.99
N ASP A 52 5.19 -5.15 24.93
CA ASP A 52 5.95 -6.35 24.65
C ASP A 52 5.08 -7.46 24.06
N LEU A 53 3.91 -7.70 24.67
CA LEU A 53 2.94 -8.67 24.16
C LEU A 53 2.45 -8.31 22.76
N PHE A 54 2.13 -7.03 22.54
CA PHE A 54 1.72 -6.53 21.23
C PHE A 54 2.85 -6.67 20.18
N SER A 55 4.08 -6.31 20.52
CA SER A 55 5.26 -6.48 19.66
C SER A 55 5.47 -7.94 19.25
N GLY A 56 5.27 -8.87 20.18
CA GLY A 56 5.29 -10.31 19.91
C GLY A 56 4.23 -10.73 18.89
N LEU A 57 2.99 -10.25 19.03
CA LEU A 57 1.91 -10.52 18.08
C LEU A 57 2.23 -9.98 16.68
N VAL A 58 2.73 -8.74 16.60
CA VAL A 58 3.11 -8.12 15.32
C VAL A 58 4.22 -8.91 14.63
N LYS A 59 5.26 -9.32 15.37
CA LYS A 59 6.34 -10.15 14.83
C LYS A 59 5.85 -11.53 14.36
N GLY A 60 4.94 -12.14 15.13
CA GLY A 60 4.30 -13.40 14.76
C GLY A 60 3.49 -13.29 13.48
N ALA A 61 2.65 -12.25 13.36
CA ALA A 61 1.85 -11.98 12.17
C ALA A 61 2.73 -11.68 10.95
N ALA A 62 3.82 -10.90 11.13
CA ALA A 62 4.79 -10.61 10.08
C ALA A 62 5.40 -11.88 9.48
N ALA A 63 5.68 -12.90 10.29
CA ALA A 63 6.23 -14.18 9.86
C ALA A 63 5.22 -15.09 9.14
N GLN A 64 3.91 -14.82 9.26
CA GLN A 64 2.87 -15.57 8.55
C GLN A 64 2.71 -15.15 7.09
N HIS A 65 3.45 -14.14 6.65
CA HIS A 65 3.38 -13.67 5.28
C HIS A 65 3.77 -14.79 4.29
N PRO A 66 3.00 -15.02 3.20
CA PRO A 66 3.27 -16.15 2.31
C PRO A 66 4.67 -16.13 1.69
N ALA A 67 5.25 -14.96 1.45
CA ALA A 67 6.62 -14.82 0.93
C ALA A 67 7.70 -14.55 1.98
N PHE A 68 7.47 -14.92 3.25
CA PHE A 68 8.53 -14.95 4.27
C PHE A 68 9.68 -15.90 3.85
N PRO A 69 10.97 -15.60 4.11
CA PRO A 69 11.50 -14.47 4.89
C PRO A 69 11.71 -13.17 4.10
N HIS A 70 11.49 -13.18 2.80
CA HIS A 70 11.79 -12.04 1.93
C HIS A 70 10.81 -10.88 2.10
N TRP A 71 9.57 -11.19 2.50
CA TRP A 71 8.51 -10.22 2.72
C TRP A 71 7.74 -10.53 4.00
N ARG A 72 7.22 -9.46 4.61
CA ARG A 72 6.42 -9.49 5.83
C ARG A 72 5.22 -8.56 5.71
N TYR A 73 4.22 -8.77 6.55
CA TYR A 73 3.17 -7.77 6.75
C TYR A 73 3.70 -6.59 7.58
N GLY A 74 3.50 -5.39 7.08
CA GLY A 74 3.57 -4.14 7.83
C GLY A 74 2.18 -3.82 8.41
N ILE A 75 2.15 -3.20 9.58
CA ILE A 75 0.93 -2.75 10.23
C ILE A 75 1.07 -1.25 10.42
N ASP A 76 0.26 -0.49 9.71
CA ASP A 76 0.22 0.97 9.80
C ASP A 76 -1.09 1.41 10.46
N PHE A 77 -0.97 2.28 11.46
CA PHE A 77 -2.09 2.86 12.18
C PHE A 77 -2.36 4.26 11.63
N ASN A 78 -3.58 4.50 11.17
CA ASN A 78 -4.00 5.85 10.82
C ASN A 78 -4.63 6.51 12.07
N PRO A 79 -3.98 7.53 12.66
CA PRO A 79 -4.47 8.17 13.88
C PRO A 79 -5.73 9.03 13.65
N GLU A 80 -5.98 9.49 12.42
CA GLU A 80 -7.10 10.40 12.12
C GLU A 80 -8.45 9.67 12.09
N ASN A 81 -8.46 8.41 11.65
CA ASN A 81 -9.68 7.61 11.54
C ASN A 81 -9.64 6.29 12.34
N GLY A 82 -8.54 6.03 13.05
CA GLY A 82 -8.36 4.81 13.87
C GLY A 82 -8.28 3.51 13.06
N SER A 83 -8.13 3.58 11.73
CA SER A 83 -8.03 2.38 10.88
C SER A 83 -6.63 1.76 10.95
N VAL A 84 -6.60 0.43 10.76
CA VAL A 84 -5.37 -0.36 10.70
C VAL A 84 -5.21 -0.88 9.29
N THR A 85 -4.09 -0.58 8.65
CA THR A 85 -3.77 -1.04 7.30
C THR A 85 -2.70 -2.11 7.36
N LEU A 86 -2.95 -3.25 6.71
CA LEU A 86 -1.96 -4.29 6.49
C LEU A 86 -1.28 -4.07 5.14
N SER A 87 0.02 -3.82 5.16
CA SER A 87 0.83 -3.55 3.97
C SER A 87 1.83 -4.68 3.71
N HIS A 88 2.26 -4.86 2.46
CA HIS A 88 3.34 -5.79 2.11
C HIS A 88 4.67 -5.04 2.15
N VAL A 89 5.60 -5.45 3.02
CA VAL A 89 6.88 -4.76 3.22
C VAL A 89 8.03 -5.74 2.93
N PRO A 90 9.00 -5.38 2.05
CA PRO A 90 10.17 -6.19 1.83
C PRO A 90 11.07 -6.18 3.07
N SER A 91 11.66 -7.32 3.41
CA SER A 91 12.55 -7.44 4.58
C SER A 91 13.91 -6.74 4.35
N SER A 92 14.31 -6.53 3.10
CA SER A 92 15.54 -5.80 2.73
C SER A 92 15.49 -5.26 1.30
N LYS A 93 16.46 -4.42 0.91
CA LYS A 93 16.61 -3.93 -0.47
C LYS A 93 16.93 -5.06 -1.44
N GLU A 94 17.66 -6.08 -0.99
CA GLU A 94 18.00 -7.29 -1.77
C GLU A 94 16.75 -8.16 -2.00
N ALA A 95 15.88 -8.27 -1.00
CA ALA A 95 14.60 -8.97 -1.12
C ALA A 95 13.69 -8.30 -2.15
N LEU A 96 13.64 -6.96 -2.16
CA LEU A 96 12.89 -6.20 -3.16
C LEU A 96 13.40 -6.45 -4.59
N LYS A 97 14.72 -6.53 -4.77
CA LYS A 97 15.34 -6.79 -6.10
C LYS A 97 15.13 -8.24 -6.56
N SER A 98 15.32 -9.21 -5.67
CA SER A 98 15.24 -10.64 -6.00
C SER A 98 13.80 -11.16 -6.10
N HIS A 99 12.89 -10.60 -5.29
CA HIS A 99 11.49 -10.99 -5.19
C HIS A 99 10.60 -9.74 -5.27
N PRO A 100 10.53 -9.06 -6.43
CA PRO A 100 9.72 -7.86 -6.57
C PRO A 100 8.23 -8.20 -6.42
N LEU A 101 7.49 -7.26 -5.82
CA LEU A 101 6.03 -7.25 -5.84
C LEU A 101 5.58 -6.88 -7.25
N LYS A 102 4.67 -7.68 -7.81
CA LYS A 102 4.07 -7.47 -9.13
C LYS A 102 2.56 -7.61 -8.99
N GLY A 103 1.82 -6.68 -9.58
CA GLY A 103 0.38 -6.77 -9.74
C GLY A 103 0.03 -7.05 -11.20
N SER A 104 -1.03 -7.82 -11.42
CA SER A 104 -1.70 -7.94 -12.71
C SER A 104 -3.17 -7.63 -12.50
N VAL A 105 -3.76 -6.85 -13.41
CA VAL A 105 -5.15 -6.42 -13.30
C VAL A 105 -5.81 -6.59 -14.65
N ASP A 106 -6.95 -7.26 -14.67
CA ASP A 106 -7.79 -7.36 -15.86
C ASP A 106 -8.89 -6.30 -15.77
N VAL A 107 -8.70 -5.21 -16.54
CA VAL A 107 -9.59 -4.05 -16.52
C VAL A 107 -10.50 -4.05 -17.74
N ASN A 108 -11.80 -3.80 -17.52
CA ASN A 108 -12.73 -3.50 -18.60
C ASN A 108 -12.78 -1.99 -18.80
N LEU A 109 -11.97 -1.47 -19.73
CA LEU A 109 -12.03 -0.07 -20.09
C LEU A 109 -13.35 0.27 -20.80
N PRO A 110 -14.05 1.36 -20.42
CA PRO A 110 -15.17 1.90 -21.18
C PRO A 110 -14.77 2.25 -22.61
N ASP A 111 -15.70 2.12 -23.55
CA ASP A 111 -15.41 2.35 -24.97
C ASP A 111 -15.04 3.81 -25.27
N GLU A 112 -15.54 4.76 -24.47
CA GLU A 112 -15.12 6.16 -24.51
C GLU A 112 -13.62 6.34 -24.25
N ILE A 113 -13.05 5.56 -23.32
CA ILE A 113 -11.62 5.60 -23.02
C ILE A 113 -10.83 4.94 -24.14
N LYS A 114 -11.30 3.80 -24.66
CA LYS A 114 -10.64 3.12 -25.79
C LYS A 114 -10.63 3.96 -27.06
N ALA A 115 -11.66 4.77 -27.29
CA ALA A 115 -11.74 5.66 -28.44
C ALA A 115 -10.74 6.83 -28.36
N ASN A 116 -10.48 7.32 -27.14
CA ASN A 116 -9.64 8.50 -26.91
C ASN A 116 -8.16 8.18 -26.67
N PHE A 117 -7.83 6.95 -26.27
CA PHE A 117 -6.46 6.57 -25.90
C PHE A 117 -6.05 5.27 -26.57
N LYS A 118 -4.89 5.29 -27.25
CA LYS A 118 -4.40 4.13 -28.01
C LYS A 118 -3.80 3.05 -27.13
N ASN A 119 -3.29 3.43 -25.96
CA ASN A 119 -2.64 2.53 -25.02
C ASN A 119 -2.68 3.10 -23.58
N TRP A 120 -2.39 2.23 -22.61
CA TRP A 120 -2.32 2.61 -21.19
C TRP A 120 -1.32 3.74 -20.89
N GLY A 121 -0.22 3.82 -21.64
CA GLY A 121 0.78 4.87 -21.45
C GLY A 121 0.21 6.26 -21.74
N GLU A 122 -0.58 6.39 -22.80
CA GLU A 122 -1.29 7.65 -23.12
C GLU A 122 -2.31 8.02 -22.04
N LEU A 123 -3.07 7.04 -21.55
CA LEU A 123 -4.07 7.24 -20.50
C LEU A 123 -3.42 7.68 -19.18
N ILE A 124 -2.35 7.01 -18.76
CA ILE A 124 -1.58 7.35 -17.55
C ILE A 124 -0.97 8.76 -17.69
N ARG A 125 -0.38 9.07 -18.86
CA ARG A 125 0.19 10.39 -19.13
C ARG A 125 -0.89 11.47 -19.08
N TYR A 126 -2.08 11.20 -19.62
CA TYR A 126 -3.21 12.12 -19.54
C TYR A 126 -3.63 12.37 -18.08
N SER A 127 -3.77 11.30 -17.28
CA SER A 127 -4.08 11.40 -15.85
C SER A 127 -3.04 12.25 -15.11
N TYR A 128 -1.75 12.04 -15.35
CA TYR A 128 -0.68 12.86 -14.76
C TYR A 128 -0.71 14.32 -15.23
N ASN A 129 -0.81 14.55 -16.54
CA ASN A 129 -0.79 15.89 -17.12
C ASN A 129 -1.96 16.78 -16.67
N THR A 130 -3.11 16.16 -16.42
CA THR A 130 -4.34 16.84 -15.98
C THR A 130 -4.60 16.73 -14.49
N GLN A 131 -3.78 15.95 -13.77
CA GLN A 131 -3.99 15.60 -12.35
C GLN A 131 -5.40 15.02 -12.08
N THR A 132 -5.94 14.27 -13.04
CA THR A 132 -7.28 13.67 -12.95
C THR A 132 -7.17 12.23 -12.45
N THR A 133 -7.89 11.91 -11.37
CA THR A 133 -8.07 10.51 -10.93
C THR A 133 -8.91 9.74 -11.94
N LEU A 134 -8.42 8.58 -12.37
CA LEU A 134 -9.18 7.68 -13.24
C LEU A 134 -9.80 6.56 -12.42
N GLU A 135 -11.07 6.28 -12.66
CA GLU A 135 -11.78 5.16 -12.02
C GLU A 135 -12.14 4.13 -13.09
N PHE A 136 -11.92 2.85 -12.78
CA PHE A 136 -12.23 1.76 -13.69
C PHE A 136 -12.62 0.49 -12.92
N ASP A 137 -13.48 -0.29 -13.56
CA ASP A 137 -13.90 -1.59 -13.05
C ASP A 137 -12.93 -2.67 -13.53
N ALA A 138 -12.32 -3.36 -12.57
CA ALA A 138 -11.53 -4.56 -12.81
C ALA A 138 -12.36 -5.81 -12.55
N THR A 139 -12.09 -6.83 -13.35
CA THR A 139 -12.72 -8.16 -13.25
C THR A 139 -11.86 -9.10 -12.41
N SER A 140 -10.55 -8.87 -12.40
CA SER A 140 -9.59 -9.68 -11.67
C SER A 140 -8.39 -8.83 -11.24
N PHE A 141 -7.86 -9.15 -10.07
CA PHE A 141 -6.65 -8.57 -9.52
C PHE A 141 -5.79 -9.70 -8.94
N GLU A 142 -4.54 -9.78 -9.38
CA GLU A 142 -3.57 -10.74 -8.87
C GLU A 142 -2.31 -10.03 -8.39
N THR A 143 -1.84 -10.39 -7.21
CA THR A 143 -0.57 -9.89 -6.66
C THR A 143 0.40 -11.03 -6.44
N TRP A 144 1.61 -10.85 -6.94
CA TRP A 144 2.70 -11.81 -6.92
C TRP A 144 3.92 -11.21 -6.24
N ILE A 145 4.68 -12.01 -5.51
CA ILE A 145 6.00 -11.67 -5.01
C ILE A 145 7.01 -12.67 -5.57
N GLY A 146 7.89 -12.18 -6.44
CA GLY A 146 8.75 -13.05 -7.25
C GLY A 146 7.91 -13.99 -8.12
N LYS A 147 7.87 -15.28 -7.77
CA LYS A 147 7.07 -16.31 -8.45
C LYS A 147 5.84 -16.77 -7.67
N LYS A 148 5.62 -16.22 -6.46
CA LYS A 148 4.57 -16.69 -5.55
C LYS A 148 3.35 -15.79 -5.62
N LEU A 149 2.17 -16.37 -5.87
CA LEU A 149 0.89 -15.66 -5.79
C LEU A 149 0.56 -15.40 -4.32
N ILE A 150 0.23 -14.16 -4.00
CA ILE A 150 -0.03 -13.67 -2.64
C ILE A 150 -1.51 -13.40 -2.47
N ASP A 151 -2.11 -12.71 -3.44
CA ASP A 151 -3.53 -12.40 -3.44
C ASP A 151 -4.10 -12.58 -4.83
N LYS A 152 -5.34 -13.05 -4.89
CA LYS A 152 -6.12 -13.18 -6.11
C LYS A 152 -7.57 -12.89 -5.80
N GLN A 153 -8.03 -11.76 -6.30
CA GLN A 153 -9.40 -11.32 -6.18
C GLN A 153 -10.07 -11.42 -7.55
N LYS A 154 -11.31 -11.89 -7.55
CA LYS A 154 -12.17 -11.97 -8.73
C LYS A 154 -13.52 -11.34 -8.40
N GLY A 155 -14.09 -10.65 -9.37
CA GLY A 155 -15.36 -9.94 -9.22
C GLY A 155 -15.22 -8.48 -9.64
N GLU A 156 -16.30 -7.72 -9.46
CA GLU A 156 -16.29 -6.28 -9.74
C GLU A 156 -15.47 -5.54 -8.68
N ILE A 157 -14.26 -5.16 -9.04
CA ILE A 157 -13.33 -4.41 -8.18
C ILE A 157 -13.22 -3.01 -8.75
N LYS A 158 -13.60 -2.00 -7.96
CA LYS A 158 -13.39 -0.61 -8.35
C LYS A 158 -11.95 -0.22 -8.07
N LEU A 159 -11.23 0.18 -9.10
CA LEU A 159 -9.86 0.66 -9.01
C LEU A 159 -9.80 2.15 -9.30
N LYS A 160 -8.96 2.84 -8.54
CA LYS A 160 -8.66 4.26 -8.73
C LYS A 160 -7.19 4.41 -9.06
N LEU A 161 -6.88 4.96 -10.22
CA LEU A 161 -5.55 5.43 -10.55
C LEU A 161 -5.44 6.90 -10.13
N ILE A 162 -4.70 7.13 -9.05
CA ILE A 162 -4.40 8.47 -8.56
C ILE A 162 -3.08 8.89 -9.21
N PRO A 163 -3.05 9.98 -10.00
CA PRO A 163 -1.81 10.45 -10.59
C PRO A 163 -0.84 10.91 -9.52
N HIS A 164 0.45 10.76 -9.80
CA HIS A 164 1.48 11.36 -8.96
C HIS A 164 1.32 12.89 -8.99
N SER A 165 1.43 13.51 -7.81
CA SER A 165 1.45 14.96 -7.70
C SER A 165 2.61 15.55 -8.50
N PHE A 166 2.39 16.73 -9.07
CA PHE A 166 3.47 17.50 -9.66
C PHE A 166 4.57 17.78 -8.64
N PRO A 167 5.82 17.96 -9.10
CA PRO A 167 6.89 18.41 -8.22
C PRO A 167 6.50 19.72 -7.53
N PRO A 168 6.95 19.94 -6.28
CA PRO A 168 6.67 21.17 -5.57
C PRO A 168 7.20 22.39 -6.33
N PRO A 169 6.57 23.57 -6.19
CA PRO A 169 7.06 24.80 -6.79
C PRO A 169 8.52 25.07 -6.43
N SER A 170 9.29 25.58 -7.39
CA SER A 170 10.70 25.96 -7.19
C SER A 170 10.81 27.48 -7.06
N PRO A 171 11.63 27.99 -6.12
CA PRO A 171 11.87 29.41 -6.00
C PRO A 171 12.72 29.89 -7.19
N MET A 172 12.26 30.94 -7.87
CA MET A 172 12.96 31.58 -8.98
C MET A 172 13.12 33.08 -8.73
N ARG A 173 14.22 33.63 -9.24
CA ARG A 173 14.46 35.08 -9.27
C ARG A 173 14.34 35.57 -10.70
N LEU A 174 13.49 36.58 -10.91
CA LEU A 174 13.27 37.16 -12.23
C LEU A 174 14.05 38.47 -12.34
N TYR A 175 15.02 38.49 -13.25
CA TYR A 175 15.80 39.69 -13.57
C TYR A 175 15.32 40.26 -14.90
N THR A 176 14.91 41.52 -14.90
CA THR A 176 14.61 42.27 -16.13
C THR A 176 15.75 43.23 -16.43
N THR A 177 16.38 43.10 -17.60
CA THR A 177 17.35 44.09 -18.10
C THR A 177 16.59 45.22 -18.79
N ASN A 178 16.87 46.48 -18.39
CA ASN A 178 16.34 47.77 -18.89
C ASN A 178 15.34 48.53 -18.00
N GLY A 179 15.39 48.33 -16.67
CA GLY A 179 15.09 49.37 -15.66
C GLY A 179 13.65 49.51 -15.13
N SER A 180 13.18 48.82 -14.10
CA SER A 180 13.72 47.71 -13.29
C SER A 180 12.56 47.25 -12.41
N VAL A 181 12.13 46.00 -12.57
CA VAL A 181 11.32 45.29 -11.57
C VAL A 181 12.07 44.01 -11.23
N SER A 182 12.52 43.91 -9.99
CA SER A 182 13.12 42.73 -9.39
C SER A 182 12.10 42.11 -8.43
N PHE A 183 11.62 40.92 -8.77
CA PHE A 183 10.86 40.10 -7.84
C PHE A 183 11.83 39.10 -7.23
N ASP A 184 12.19 39.34 -5.98
CA ASP A 184 12.82 38.33 -5.17
C ASP A 184 11.73 37.37 -4.69
N TYR A 185 11.91 36.08 -4.98
CA TYR A 185 11.07 34.98 -4.50
C TYR A 185 9.74 34.78 -5.25
N LEU A 186 9.81 34.32 -6.51
CA LEU A 186 8.65 33.76 -7.21
C LEU A 186 8.66 32.24 -7.07
N GLU A 187 7.62 31.66 -6.48
CA GLU A 187 7.42 30.21 -6.51
C GLU A 187 6.73 29.82 -7.83
N ILE A 188 7.43 29.04 -8.65
CA ILE A 188 6.90 28.57 -9.94
C ILE A 188 6.70 27.07 -9.87
N GLY A 189 5.45 26.64 -10.03
CA GLY A 189 5.04 25.24 -10.07
C GLY A 189 4.26 24.90 -11.34
N VAL A 190 4.16 23.61 -11.64
CA VAL A 190 3.34 23.11 -12.75
C VAL A 190 1.92 22.87 -12.23
N SER A 191 0.91 23.43 -12.90
CA SER A 191 -0.50 23.17 -12.57
C SER A 191 -1.22 22.30 -13.60
N LYS A 192 -0.71 22.26 -14.84
CA LYS A 192 -1.26 21.46 -15.95
C LYS A 192 -0.21 21.34 -17.05
N ILE A 193 -0.18 20.21 -17.75
CA ILE A 193 0.67 20.02 -18.93
C ILE A 193 -0.24 19.85 -20.15
N GLU A 194 -0.35 20.88 -20.97
CA GLU A 194 -1.07 20.83 -22.24
C GLU A 194 -0.10 20.39 -23.34
N ASN A 195 -0.45 19.35 -24.11
CA ASN A 195 0.26 19.01 -25.34
C ASN A 195 -0.15 20.00 -26.46
N GLU A 196 -0.04 21.29 -26.19
CA GLU A 196 0.07 22.29 -27.24
C GLU A 196 1.55 22.61 -27.39
N ALA A 197 2.03 22.78 -28.63
CA ALA A 197 3.41 23.16 -28.94
C ALA A 197 3.84 24.55 -28.37
N ARG A 198 3.11 25.08 -27.39
CA ARG A 198 3.30 26.39 -26.75
C ARG A 198 2.88 26.29 -25.28
N GLY A 199 3.85 26.08 -24.39
CA GLY A 199 3.58 26.10 -22.94
C GLY A 199 3.03 27.47 -22.50
N ARG A 200 1.87 27.47 -21.84
CA ARG A 200 1.38 28.62 -21.07
C ARG A 200 1.69 28.38 -19.59
N PHE A 201 2.47 29.28 -19.00
CA PHE A 201 2.67 29.35 -17.56
C PHE A 201 1.53 30.16 -16.92
N SER A 202 0.81 29.56 -15.98
CA SER A 202 -0.17 30.24 -15.12
C SER A 202 0.54 30.88 -13.93
N ARG A 203 0.27 32.16 -13.68
CA ARG A 203 0.75 32.91 -12.50
C ARG A 203 -0.19 32.66 -11.32
N PHE A 204 0.37 32.37 -10.15
CA PHE A 204 -0.31 32.59 -8.87
C PHE A 204 0.26 33.87 -8.26
N LEU A 205 -0.62 34.82 -7.94
CA LEU A 205 -0.34 35.92 -7.01
C LEU A 205 -1.10 35.56 -5.73
N GLN A 206 -0.38 35.43 -4.61
CA GLN A 206 -0.95 35.53 -3.27
C GLN A 206 -0.51 36.86 -2.67
#